data_AF-A0A942CXV2-F1
#
_entry.id   AF-A0A942CXV2-F1
#
_cell.length_a   1.000
_cell.length_b   1.000
_cell.length_c   1.000
_cell.angle_alpha   90.00
_cell.angle_beta   90.00
_cell.angle_gamma   90.00
#
_symmetry.space_group_name_H-M   'P 1'
#
loop_
_entity.id
_entity.type
_entity.pdbx_description
1 polymer ?
#
loop_
_entity_poly.entity_id
_entity_poly.type
_entity_poly.pdbx_seq_one_letter_code
_entity_poly.pdbx_strand_id
1 'polypeptide(L)'
;MDDQGVLNRIDELVHEEEELLHRHESEGLDSEEEARMEEIKVQLDKAWDYLRQRRSLRQYGGDPDDASMRDGGTVEEYGNVTPYDEADTD
;
A
#
# COMPACT_ATOMS: atom_id res chain seq x y z
N MET A 1 7.54 7.17 13.44
CA MET A 1 7.22 5.72 13.50
C MET A 1 8.54 4.97 13.47
N ASP A 2 8.83 4.11 14.43
CA ASP A 2 10.08 3.34 14.47
C ASP A 2 9.98 2.05 13.65
N ASP A 3 11.09 1.31 13.53
CA ASP A 3 11.12 0.04 12.77
C ASP A 3 10.06 -0.94 13.28
N GLN A 4 9.88 -1.02 14.59
CA GLN A 4 8.98 -1.97 15.23
C GLN A 4 7.52 -1.63 14.91
N GLY A 5 7.15 -0.36 14.96
CA GLY A 5 5.83 0.11 14.56
C GLY A 5 5.52 -0.22 13.11
N VAL A 6 6.51 -0.10 12.23
CA VAL A 6 6.32 -0.43 10.80
C VAL A 6 6.21 -1.93 10.56
N LEU A 7 6.98 -2.75 11.28
CA LEU A 7 6.83 -4.21 11.25
C LEU A 7 5.46 -4.65 11.75
N ASN A 8 4.95 -4.06 12.84
CA ASN A 8 3.60 -4.34 13.33
C ASN A 8 2.54 -3.96 12.28
N ARG A 9 2.73 -2.83 11.59
CA ARG A 9 1.80 -2.41 10.52
C ARG A 9 1.82 -3.36 9.32
N ILE A 10 3.01 -3.87 8.95
CA ILE A 10 3.14 -4.89 7.90
C ILE A 10 2.40 -6.17 8.31
N ASP A 11 2.55 -6.60 9.56
CA ASP A 11 1.89 -7.79 10.11
C ASP A 11 0.36 -7.68 10.05
N GLU A 12 -0.20 -6.53 10.47
CA GLU A 12 -1.63 -6.23 10.35
C GLU A 12 -2.12 -6.30 8.89
N LEU A 13 -1.37 -5.72 7.96
CA LEU A 13 -1.72 -5.68 6.54
C LEU A 13 -1.68 -7.07 5.89
N VAL A 14 -0.67 -7.89 6.23
CA VAL A 14 -0.58 -9.28 5.76
C VAL A 14 -1.72 -10.12 6.32
N HIS A 15 -2.04 -9.96 7.60
CA HIS A 15 -3.21 -10.62 8.20
C HIS A 15 -4.51 -10.24 7.48
N GLU A 16 -4.70 -8.97 7.13
CA GLU A 16 -5.87 -8.52 6.38
C GLU A 16 -5.91 -9.13 4.97
N GLU A 17 -4.77 -9.21 4.28
CA GLU A 17 -4.64 -9.89 2.98
C GLU A 17 -5.01 -11.37 3.07
N GLU A 18 -4.50 -12.09 4.07
CA GLU A 18 -4.80 -13.51 4.29
C GLU A 18 -6.28 -13.75 4.57
N GLU A 19 -6.91 -12.90 5.40
CA GLU A 19 -8.34 -12.99 5.70
C GLU A 19 -9.20 -12.71 4.46
N LEU A 20 -8.80 -11.75 3.61
CA LEU A 20 -9.46 -11.49 2.33
C LEU A 20 -9.31 -12.70 1.39
N LEU A 21 -8.11 -13.26 1.25
CA LEU A 21 -7.90 -14.43 0.41
C LEU A 21 -8.67 -15.65 0.92
N HIS A 22 -8.72 -15.86 2.24
CA HIS A 22 -9.42 -17.00 2.84
C HIS A 22 -10.93 -16.90 2.71
N ARG A 23 -11.52 -15.70 2.91
CA ARG A 23 -12.96 -15.48 2.69
C ARG A 23 -13.37 -15.74 1.24
N HIS A 24 -12.50 -15.43 0.29
CA HIS A 24 -12.80 -15.45 -1.14
C HIS A 24 -12.27 -16.68 -1.88
N GLU A 25 -11.69 -17.66 -1.17
CA GLU A 25 -11.17 -18.91 -1.74
C GLU A 25 -12.25 -19.72 -2.47
N SER A 26 -13.53 -19.50 -2.16
CA SER A 26 -14.67 -20.21 -2.76
C SER A 26 -15.52 -19.39 -3.74
N GLU A 27 -15.57 -18.07 -3.62
CA GLU A 27 -16.49 -17.20 -4.38
C GLU A 27 -15.79 -16.17 -5.28
N GLY A 28 -14.46 -16.00 -5.15
CA GLY A 28 -13.70 -14.94 -5.81
C GLY A 28 -13.88 -13.58 -5.12
N LEU A 29 -12.90 -12.68 -5.27
CA LEU A 29 -12.96 -11.34 -4.70
C LEU A 29 -14.00 -10.50 -5.45
N ASP A 30 -14.78 -9.70 -4.73
CA ASP A 30 -15.61 -8.68 -5.35
C ASP A 30 -14.78 -7.44 -5.72
N SER A 31 -15.36 -6.54 -6.52
CA SER A 31 -14.66 -5.33 -6.97
C SER A 31 -14.25 -4.37 -5.84
N GLU A 32 -14.93 -4.41 -4.69
CA GLU A 32 -14.58 -3.60 -3.51
C GLU A 32 -13.40 -4.22 -2.76
N GLU A 33 -13.35 -5.54 -2.68
CA GLU A 33 -12.29 -6.32 -2.05
C GLU A 33 -11.03 -6.37 -2.91
N GLU A 34 -11.15 -6.40 -4.24
CA GLU A 34 -10.04 -6.19 -5.15
C GLU A 34 -9.41 -4.80 -4.94
N ALA A 35 -10.23 -3.75 -4.83
CA ALA A 35 -9.73 -2.41 -4.53
C ALA A 35 -9.04 -2.34 -3.15
N ARG A 36 -9.60 -3.02 -2.15
CA ARG A 36 -9.01 -3.12 -0.82
C ARG A 36 -7.68 -3.87 -0.84
N MET A 37 -7.58 -4.96 -1.61
CA MET A 37 -6.36 -5.74 -1.76
C MET A 37 -5.25 -4.92 -2.43
N GLU A 38 -5.58 -4.14 -3.46
CA GLU A 38 -4.61 -3.22 -4.08
C GLU A 38 -4.14 -2.13 -3.10
N GLU A 39 -5.05 -1.58 -2.28
CA GLU A 39 -4.69 -0.63 -1.24
C GLU A 39 -3.72 -1.25 -0.22
N ILE A 40 -3.98 -2.48 0.24
CA ILE A 40 -3.12 -3.22 1.18
C ILE A 40 -1.72 -3.41 0.58
N LYS A 41 -1.61 -3.84 -0.68
CA LYS A 41 -0.33 -4.01 -1.38
C LYS A 41 0.45 -2.70 -1.45
N VAL A 42 -0.21 -1.59 -1.77
CA VAL A 42 0.42 -0.25 -1.81
C VAL A 42 0.91 0.17 -0.43
N GLN A 43 0.15 -0.12 0.63
CA GLN A 43 0.58 0.17 1.99
C GLN A 43 1.78 -0.69 2.42
N LEU A 44 1.80 -1.97 2.04
CA LEU A 44 2.92 -2.88 2.28
C LEU A 44 4.20 -2.40 1.59
N ASP A 45 4.11 -2.02 0.31
CA ASP A 45 5.26 -1.51 -0.45
C ASP A 45 5.87 -0.27 0.21
N LYS A 46 5.02 0.69 0.61
CA LYS A 46 5.44 1.91 1.34
C LYS A 46 6.12 1.57 2.67
N ALA A 47 5.57 0.63 3.43
CA ALA A 47 6.13 0.21 4.71
C ALA A 47 7.51 -0.45 4.54
N TRP A 48 7.66 -1.31 3.54
CA TRP A 48 8.93 -1.94 3.20
C TRP A 48 9.99 -0.95 2.71
N ASP A 49 9.61 0.00 1.88
CA ASP A 49 10.52 1.04 1.38
C ASP A 49 11.02 1.95 2.51
N TYR A 50 10.14 2.31 3.45
CA TYR A 50 10.54 3.06 4.63
C TYR A 50 11.55 2.30 5.50
N LEU A 51 11.33 1.01 5.75
CA LEU A 51 12.29 0.17 6.48
C LEU A 51 13.64 0.08 5.75
N ARG A 52 13.60 -0.07 4.42
CA ARG A 52 14.81 -0.10 3.59
C ARG A 52 15.57 1.22 3.65
N GLN A 53 14.87 2.35 3.59
CA GLN A 53 15.47 3.68 3.73
C GLN A 53 16.14 3.85 5.10
N ARG A 54 15.47 3.49 6.19
CA ARG A 54 16.04 3.52 7.56
C ARG A 54 17.27 2.64 7.70
N ARG A 55 17.29 1.47 7.07
CA ARG A 55 18.46 0.58 7.05
C ARG A 55 19.62 1.17 6.25
N SER A 56 19.34 1.78 5.10
CA SER A 56 20.33 2.47 4.29
C SER A 56 20.98 3.63 5.06
N LEU A 57 20.18 4.50 5.68
CA LEU A 57 20.67 5.63 6.47
C LEU A 57 21.61 5.16 7.60
N ARG A 58 21.20 4.13 8.37
CA ARG A 58 22.07 3.53 9.39
C ARG A 58 23.37 2.97 8.84
N GLN A 59 23.33 2.30 7.69
CA GLN A 59 24.52 1.71 7.07
C GLN A 59 25.53 2.78 6.64
N TYR A 60 25.06 3.92 6.14
CA TYR A 60 25.91 5.02 5.68
C TYR A 60 26.21 6.06 6.76
N GLY A 61 25.82 5.81 8.02
CA GLY A 61 26.05 6.70 9.15
C GLY A 61 25.16 7.95 9.18
N GLY A 62 24.07 7.96 8.41
CA GLY A 62 23.01 8.96 8.48
C GLY A 62 21.99 8.66 9.60
N ASP A 63 21.12 9.62 9.88
CA ASP A 63 20.07 9.48 10.89
C ASP A 63 18.91 8.64 10.31
N PRO A 64 18.54 7.48 10.88
CA PRO A 64 17.36 6.74 10.45
C PRO A 64 16.06 7.53 10.58
N ASP A 65 15.99 8.57 11.41
CA ASP A 65 14.82 9.43 11.53
C ASP A 65 14.70 10.46 10.38
N ASP A 66 15.74 10.59 9.53
CA ASP A 66 15.63 11.27 8.24
C ASP A 66 14.88 10.44 7.19
N ALA A 67 14.55 9.18 7.51
CA ALA A 67 13.67 8.40 6.65
C ALA A 67 12.28 9.03 6.63
N SER A 68 11.75 9.23 5.43
CA SER A 68 10.40 9.70 5.20
C SER A 68 9.62 8.53 4.63
N MET A 69 8.53 8.14 5.29
CA MET A 69 7.47 7.48 4.55
C MET A 69 7.10 8.48 3.45
N ARG A 70 7.17 8.04 2.19
CA ARG A 70 6.77 8.89 1.08
C ARG A 70 5.34 9.33 1.40
N ASP A 71 5.16 10.62 1.66
CA ASP A 71 3.87 11.14 2.11
C ASP A 71 2.82 10.66 1.11
N GLY A 72 1.74 10.09 1.62
CA GLY A 72 0.69 9.48 0.80
C GLY A 72 -0.06 10.50 -0.07
N GLY A 73 0.38 11.76 -0.13
CA GLY A 73 -0.01 12.70 -1.16
C GLY A 73 0.29 12.15 -2.56
N THR A 74 -0.78 11.76 -3.25
CA THR A 74 -0.80 11.28 -4.64
C THR A 74 -0.44 9.80 -4.82
N VAL A 75 -1.30 8.92 -4.30
CA VAL A 75 -1.79 7.78 -5.11
C VAL A 75 -3.25 8.05 -5.44
N GLU A 76 -3.52 9.24 -5.99
CA GLU A 76 -4.69 9.47 -6.84
C GLU A 76 -4.33 8.99 -8.25
N GLU A 77 -4.02 7.71 -8.45
CA GLU A 77 -3.89 7.16 -9.82
C GLU A 77 -3.92 5.63 -9.90
N TYR A 78 -4.68 4.94 -9.04
CA TYR A 78 -5.11 3.58 -9.36
C TYR A 78 -6.55 3.44 -8.90
N GLY A 79 -7.49 3.82 -9.75
CA GLY A 79 -8.92 3.56 -9.52
C GLY A 79 -9.90 4.65 -9.94
N ASN A 80 -9.48 5.88 -10.27
CA ASN A 80 -10.40 6.82 -10.91
C ASN A 80 -10.41 6.57 -12.42
N VAL A 81 -11.05 5.48 -12.83
CA VAL A 81 -11.57 5.37 -14.20
C VAL A 81 -12.58 6.50 -14.33
N THR A 82 -12.15 7.61 -14.92
CA THR A 82 -13.06 8.59 -15.46
C THR A 82 -13.99 7.83 -16.41
N PRO A 83 -15.32 7.85 -16.23
CA PRO A 83 -16.19 7.39 -17.29
C PRO A 83 -15.83 8.20 -18.53
N TYR A 84 -15.50 7.53 -19.63
CA TYR A 84 -15.40 8.18 -20.93
C TYR A 84 -16.73 8.91 -21.17
N ASP A 85 -16.68 10.24 -21.11
CA ASP A 85 -17.79 11.10 -21.51
C ASP A 85 -17.85 11.06 -23.05
N GLU A 86 -18.55 10.07 -23.60
CA GLU A 86 -18.92 10.04 -25.01
C GLU A 86 -20.03 11.08 -25.25
N ALA A 87 -19.63 12.35 -25.30
CA ALA A 87 -20.45 13.44 -25.77
C ALA A 87 -19.68 14.22 -26.85
N ASP A 88 -19.45 13.59 -28.01
CA ASP A 88 -19.42 14.29 -29.30
C ASP A 88 -19.34 13.27 -30.46
N THR A 89 -20.46 13.10 -31.17
CA THR A 89 -20.43 12.69 -32.58
C THR A 89 -21.52 13.49 -33.26
N ASP A 90 -21.05 14.50 -33.99
CA ASP A 90 -21.75 15.31 -35.00
C ASP A 90 -22.41 14.44 -36.09
#